data_AF-A0A951DUC2-F1
#
_entry.id   AF-A0A951DUC2-F1
#
_cell.length_a   1.000
_cell.length_b   1.000
_cell.length_c   1.000
_cell.angle_alpha   90.00
_cell.angle_beta   90.00
_cell.angle_gamma   90.00
#
_symmetry.space_group_name_H-M   'P 1'
#
loop_
_entity.id
_entity.type
_entity.pdbx_description
1 polymer ?
#
loop_
_entity_poly.entity_id
_entity_poly.type
_entity_poly.pdbx_seq_one_letter_code
_entity_poly.pdbx_strand_id
1 'polypeptide(L)'
;MVRSSDLDLDVVTIDEIDAVTEGHRLGGPEALVLPTGPGEVDVVLPSLDEFPILYHRLGATNAHIIDDLKIISGTLDRDEIAAAGLIVSGPPRRLDLIVSEALRFAIGVDIRVRRQQFWEAMWLLDHVRARLMELFAVARGVLPIRRFDALATPELQRRMRGLLAGNDLASVHHALLSALDLLEHDLPILANGTYDLTPQQRGVLCALRRRITARQDQL
;
A
#
# COMPACT_ATOMS: atom_id res chain seq x y z
N MET A 1 -0.85 8.04 1.51
CA MET A 1 -2.20 8.51 1.87
C MET A 1 -3.18 7.51 1.26
N VAL A 2 -4.03 6.88 2.06
CA VAL A 2 -5.10 6.02 1.52
C VAL A 2 -6.19 6.97 1.05
N ARG A 3 -6.46 7.03 -0.26
CA ARG A 3 -7.62 7.78 -0.76
C ARG A 3 -8.88 6.97 -0.45
N SER A 4 -9.80 7.58 0.29
CA SER A 4 -11.13 7.04 0.54
C SER A 4 -12.07 7.82 -0.37
N SER A 5 -12.25 7.33 -1.58
CA SER A 5 -13.21 7.88 -2.53
C SER A 5 -14.50 7.08 -2.47
N ASP A 6 -15.64 7.75 -2.66
CA ASP A 6 -16.93 7.11 -2.85
C ASP A 6 -17.06 6.47 -4.25
N LEU A 7 -16.28 6.97 -5.23
CA LEU A 7 -16.23 6.50 -6.61
C LEU A 7 -14.86 6.77 -7.23
N ASP A 8 -14.13 5.74 -7.67
CA ASP A 8 -12.91 5.92 -8.46
C ASP A 8 -13.23 5.79 -9.96
N LEU A 9 -12.88 6.80 -10.77
CA LEU A 9 -13.12 6.78 -12.20
C LEU A 9 -11.80 6.65 -12.98
N ASP A 10 -11.62 5.51 -13.65
CA ASP A 10 -10.54 5.27 -14.60
C ASP A 10 -11.03 5.54 -16.04
N VAL A 11 -10.37 6.43 -16.76
CA VAL A 11 -10.73 6.81 -18.14
C VAL A 11 -9.58 6.47 -19.08
N VAL A 12 -9.77 5.43 -19.90
CA VAL A 12 -8.82 5.04 -20.96
C VAL A 12 -9.06 5.92 -22.19
N THR A 13 -8.01 6.54 -22.71
CA THR A 13 -8.08 7.45 -23.84
C THR A 13 -7.06 7.10 -24.93
N ILE A 14 -7.34 7.44 -26.18
CA ILE A 14 -6.38 7.27 -27.28
C ILE A 14 -5.39 8.44 -27.30
N ASP A 15 -5.94 9.64 -27.15
CA ASP A 15 -5.22 10.91 -27.17
C ASP A 15 -4.97 11.45 -25.76
N GLU A 16 -4.13 12.48 -25.68
CA GLU A 16 -3.89 13.20 -24.43
C GLU A 16 -5.10 14.07 -24.07
N ILE A 17 -5.47 14.07 -22.79
CA ILE A 17 -6.58 14.85 -22.25
C ILE A 17 -6.03 15.84 -21.22
N ASP A 18 -6.56 17.05 -21.25
CA ASP A 18 -6.43 18.00 -20.14
C ASP A 18 -7.38 17.60 -19.02
N ALA A 19 -6.84 16.85 -18.05
CA ALA A 19 -7.59 16.31 -16.93
C ALA A 19 -8.28 17.39 -16.08
N VAL A 20 -7.69 18.60 -15.95
CA VAL A 20 -8.28 19.69 -15.15
C VAL A 20 -9.50 20.26 -15.86
N THR A 21 -9.39 20.51 -17.17
CA THR A 21 -10.51 20.98 -17.97
C THR A 21 -11.66 19.97 -17.97
N GLU A 22 -11.38 18.68 -18.13
CA GLU A 22 -12.40 17.63 -18.08
C GLU A 22 -13.00 17.46 -16.67
N GLY A 23 -12.18 17.55 -15.61
CA GLY A 23 -12.66 17.54 -14.23
C GLY A 23 -13.68 18.63 -13.96
N HIS A 24 -13.46 19.85 -14.48
CA HIS A 24 -14.44 20.94 -14.36
C HIS A 24 -15.71 20.69 -15.16
N ARG A 25 -15.62 20.06 -16.34
CA ARG A 25 -16.80 19.68 -17.13
C ARG A 25 -17.66 18.65 -16.41
N LEU A 26 -17.04 17.68 -15.74
CA LEU A 26 -17.72 16.60 -15.04
C LEU A 26 -18.27 17.02 -13.67
N GLY A 27 -17.49 17.76 -12.88
CA GLY A 27 -17.90 18.23 -11.55
C GLY A 27 -18.87 19.41 -11.59
N GLY A 28 -18.92 20.14 -12.70
CA GLY A 28 -19.71 21.35 -12.83
C GLY A 28 -19.03 22.59 -12.23
N PRO A 29 -19.71 23.75 -12.25
CA PRO A 29 -19.08 25.05 -11.98
C PRO A 29 -18.72 25.28 -10.51
N GLU A 30 -19.32 24.54 -9.58
CA GLU A 30 -19.08 24.69 -8.14
C GLU A 30 -18.12 23.63 -7.58
N ALA A 31 -17.68 22.67 -8.41
CA ALA A 31 -16.73 21.66 -7.99
C ALA A 31 -15.32 22.23 -7.87
N LEU A 32 -14.62 21.80 -6.81
CA LEU A 32 -13.19 22.01 -6.66
C LEU A 32 -12.46 20.88 -7.40
N VAL A 33 -11.62 21.25 -8.37
CA VAL A 33 -10.82 20.30 -9.16
C VAL A 33 -9.36 20.44 -8.75
N LEU A 34 -8.79 19.36 -8.21
CA LEU A 34 -7.44 19.33 -7.66
C LEU A 34 -6.55 18.45 -8.53
N PRO A 35 -5.56 19.00 -9.26
CA PRO A 35 -4.58 18.18 -9.95
C PRO A 35 -3.70 17.46 -8.94
N THR A 36 -3.70 16.13 -8.97
CA THR A 36 -2.94 15.28 -8.03
C THR A 36 -1.77 14.54 -8.69
N GLY A 37 -1.73 14.52 -10.02
CA GLY A 37 -0.66 13.94 -10.81
C GLY A 37 -0.87 14.18 -12.31
N PRO A 38 0.09 13.76 -13.16
CA PRO A 38 -0.11 13.79 -14.61
C PRO A 38 -1.32 12.95 -15.02
N GLY A 39 -2.30 13.57 -15.67
CA GLY A 39 -3.54 12.90 -16.08
C GLY A 39 -4.49 12.56 -14.91
N GLU A 40 -4.27 13.10 -13.72
CA GLU A 40 -5.01 12.73 -12.51
C GLU A 40 -5.57 13.97 -11.82
N VAL A 41 -6.87 13.93 -11.52
CA VAL A 41 -7.57 14.98 -10.78
C VAL A 41 -8.49 14.39 -9.72
N ASP A 42 -8.58 15.04 -8.56
CA ASP A 42 -9.64 14.80 -7.60
C ASP A 42 -10.73 15.86 -7.81
N VAL A 43 -11.98 15.43 -7.97
CA VAL A 43 -13.15 16.32 -8.09
C VAL A 43 -13.92 16.26 -6.79
N VAL A 44 -14.01 17.40 -6.10
CA VAL A 44 -14.73 17.55 -4.84
C VAL A 44 -15.97 18.42 -5.07
N LEU A 45 -17.14 17.85 -4.83
CA LEU A 45 -18.42 18.54 -4.97
C LEU A 45 -18.72 19.42 -3.74
N PRO A 46 -19.67 20.38 -3.83
CA PRO A 46 -20.11 21.16 -2.67
C PRO A 46 -20.65 20.32 -1.50
N SER A 47 -21.11 19.10 -1.77
CA SER A 47 -21.52 18.12 -0.75
C SER A 47 -20.35 17.54 0.05
N LEU A 48 -19.10 17.80 -0.39
CA LEU A 48 -17.88 17.15 0.06
C LEU A 48 -17.70 15.70 -0.42
N ASP A 49 -18.57 15.23 -1.32
CA ASP A 49 -18.32 13.98 -2.04
C ASP A 49 -17.11 14.18 -2.95
N GLU A 50 -16.16 13.26 -2.87
CA GLU A 50 -14.93 13.26 -3.65
C GLU A 50 -14.90 12.06 -4.57
N PHE A 51 -14.56 12.28 -5.84
CA PHE A 51 -14.21 11.21 -6.76
C PHE A 51 -12.94 11.55 -7.56
N PRO A 52 -11.89 10.73 -7.48
CA PRO A 52 -10.72 10.85 -8.32
C PRO A 52 -11.04 10.37 -9.74
N ILE A 53 -10.46 11.07 -10.70
CA ILE A 53 -10.47 10.69 -12.10
C ILE A 53 -9.03 10.52 -12.55
N LEU A 54 -8.70 9.32 -13.01
CA LEU A 54 -7.41 9.00 -13.60
C LEU A 54 -7.60 8.78 -15.12
N TYR A 55 -7.10 9.73 -15.89
CA TYR A 55 -6.98 9.62 -17.34
C TYR A 55 -5.65 8.97 -17.67
N HIS A 56 -5.71 7.85 -18.37
CA HIS A 56 -4.51 7.22 -18.90
C HIS A 56 -4.69 6.92 -20.39
N ARG A 57 -3.63 7.11 -21.15
CA ARG A 57 -3.60 6.70 -22.55
C ARG A 57 -3.63 5.17 -22.62
N LEU A 58 -4.25 4.60 -23.64
CA LEU A 58 -4.33 3.14 -23.83
C LEU A 58 -2.95 2.48 -23.70
N GLY A 59 -1.93 3.03 -24.37
CA GLY A 59 -0.56 2.51 -24.29
C GLY A 59 0.15 2.68 -22.93
N ALA A 60 -0.48 3.36 -21.98
CA ALA A 60 -0.02 3.56 -20.60
C ALA A 60 -1.00 2.99 -19.56
N THR A 61 -2.09 2.36 -19.99
CA THR A 61 -3.04 1.65 -19.12
C THR A 61 -2.31 0.57 -18.35
N ASN A 62 -2.56 0.45 -17.04
CA ASN A 62 -1.99 -0.59 -16.19
C ASN A 62 -3.02 -1.72 -15.98
N ALA A 63 -2.60 -2.99 -15.92
CA ALA A 63 -3.46 -4.14 -15.66
C ALA A 63 -4.29 -4.05 -14.38
N HIS A 64 -3.95 -3.17 -13.43
CA HIS A 64 -4.70 -2.99 -12.20
C HIS A 64 -6.17 -2.58 -12.41
N ILE A 65 -6.52 -1.98 -13.55
CA ILE A 65 -7.92 -1.63 -13.85
C ILE A 65 -8.70 -2.80 -14.45
N ILE A 66 -8.04 -3.86 -14.94
CA ILE A 66 -8.66 -4.92 -15.78
C ILE A 66 -9.60 -5.81 -14.95
N ASP A 67 -9.20 -6.18 -13.74
CA ASP A 67 -9.89 -7.20 -12.94
C ASP A 67 -11.31 -6.78 -12.56
N ASP A 68 -11.52 -5.48 -12.31
CA ASP A 68 -12.82 -4.89 -11.98
C ASP A 68 -13.35 -3.95 -13.09
N LEU A 69 -12.76 -3.99 -14.30
CA LEU A 69 -13.11 -3.08 -15.40
C LEU A 69 -14.58 -3.21 -15.79
N LYS A 70 -15.30 -2.08 -15.74
CA LYS A 70 -16.62 -1.93 -16.34
C LYS A 70 -16.59 -0.81 -17.36
N ILE A 71 -16.80 -1.15 -18.62
CA ILE A 71 -16.91 -0.14 -19.69
C ILE A 71 -18.32 0.44 -19.61
N ILE A 72 -18.40 1.72 -19.21
CA ILE A 72 -19.68 2.45 -19.13
C ILE A 72 -20.03 3.07 -20.49
N SER A 73 -19.03 3.54 -21.24
CA SER A 73 -19.17 4.13 -22.58
C SER A 73 -17.83 4.14 -23.32
N GLY A 74 -17.85 4.21 -24.65
CA GLY A 74 -16.64 4.33 -25.48
C GLY A 74 -16.62 3.37 -26.68
N THR A 75 -15.56 3.47 -27.48
CA THR A 75 -15.33 2.61 -28.67
C THR A 75 -14.23 1.57 -28.45
N LEU A 76 -13.45 1.69 -27.38
CA LEU A 76 -12.43 0.70 -27.01
C LEU A 76 -13.12 -0.49 -26.36
N ASP A 77 -12.78 -1.69 -26.81
CA ASP A 77 -13.31 -2.91 -26.20
C ASP A 77 -12.46 -3.39 -25.01
N ARG A 78 -12.99 -4.37 -24.28
CA ARG A 78 -12.33 -4.91 -23.09
C ARG A 78 -11.01 -5.59 -23.42
N ASP A 79 -10.93 -6.26 -24.56
CA ASP A 79 -9.78 -7.07 -24.94
C ASP A 79 -8.60 -6.15 -25.33
N GLU A 80 -8.88 -5.04 -26.02
CA GLU A 80 -7.90 -3.99 -26.32
C GLU A 80 -7.32 -3.36 -25.04
N ILE A 81 -8.18 -2.99 -24.09
CA ILE A 81 -7.75 -2.42 -22.80
C ILE A 81 -6.95 -3.46 -22.01
N ALA A 82 -7.39 -4.72 -22.01
CA ALA A 82 -6.71 -5.79 -21.29
C ALA A 82 -5.33 -6.10 -21.88
N ALA A 83 -5.22 -6.18 -23.21
CA ALA A 83 -3.96 -6.39 -23.90
C ALA A 83 -2.97 -5.25 -23.61
N ALA A 84 -3.44 -4.00 -23.61
CA ALA A 84 -2.60 -2.86 -23.30
C ALA A 84 -2.15 -2.86 -21.82
N GLY A 85 -3.06 -3.15 -20.89
CA GLY A 85 -2.74 -3.25 -19.47
C GLY A 85 -1.69 -4.32 -19.16
N LEU A 86 -1.76 -5.49 -19.81
CA LEU A 86 -0.79 -6.57 -19.65
C LEU A 86 0.62 -6.20 -20.12
N ILE A 87 0.75 -5.33 -21.14
CA ILE A 87 2.05 -4.89 -21.67
C ILE A 87 2.75 -3.96 -20.67
N VAL A 88 1.99 -3.08 -20.01
CA VAL A 88 2.52 -2.05 -19.10
C VAL A 88 2.78 -2.61 -17.70
N SER A 89 1.99 -3.59 -17.26
CA SER A 89 2.20 -4.23 -15.96
C SER A 89 3.45 -5.08 -15.97
N GLY A 90 4.52 -4.51 -15.43
CA GLY A 90 5.72 -5.26 -15.08
C GLY A 90 5.39 -6.45 -14.16
N PRO A 91 6.27 -7.45 -14.07
CA PRO A 91 6.03 -8.62 -13.24
C PRO A 91 5.78 -8.21 -11.78
N PRO A 92 4.91 -8.92 -11.04
CA PRO A 92 4.70 -8.68 -9.62
C PRO A 92 6.03 -8.63 -8.87
N ARG A 93 6.16 -7.70 -7.91
CA ARG A 93 7.36 -7.62 -7.09
C ARG A 93 7.58 -8.95 -6.37
N ARG A 94 8.83 -9.37 -6.28
CA ARG A 94 9.17 -10.62 -5.61
C ARG A 94 8.99 -10.48 -4.10
N LEU A 95 8.39 -11.49 -3.48
CA LEU A 95 8.08 -11.49 -2.04
C LEU A 95 9.33 -11.36 -1.16
N ASP A 96 10.46 -11.92 -1.62
CA ASP A 96 11.73 -11.84 -0.90
C ASP A 96 12.26 -10.41 -0.77
N LEU A 97 12.02 -9.56 -1.78
CA LEU A 97 12.40 -8.15 -1.73
C LEU A 97 11.51 -7.37 -0.76
N ILE A 98 10.21 -7.62 -0.77
CA ILE A 98 9.25 -6.95 0.12
C ILE A 98 9.57 -7.26 1.59
N VAL A 99 9.83 -8.53 1.91
CA VAL A 99 10.23 -8.96 3.26
C VAL A 99 11.57 -8.35 3.67
N SER A 100 12.53 -8.31 2.75
CA SER A 100 13.85 -7.69 3.03
C SER A 100 13.73 -6.18 3.29
N GLU A 101 12.87 -5.48 2.57
CA GLU A 101 12.55 -4.07 2.82
C GLU A 101 11.87 -3.87 4.18
N ALA A 102 10.89 -4.71 4.53
CA ALA A 102 10.24 -4.66 5.84
C ALA A 102 11.26 -4.80 6.99
N LEU A 103 12.18 -5.78 6.88
CA LEU A 103 13.26 -5.97 7.85
C LEU A 103 14.22 -4.77 7.90
N ARG A 104 14.56 -4.18 6.75
CA ARG A 104 15.39 -2.97 6.69
C ARG A 104 14.72 -1.80 7.42
N PHE A 105 13.43 -1.58 7.20
CA PHE A 105 12.69 -0.53 7.92
C PHE A 105 12.61 -0.83 9.42
N ALA A 106 12.37 -2.08 9.82
CA ALA A 106 12.35 -2.50 11.22
C ALA A 106 13.68 -2.23 11.95
N ILE A 107 14.82 -2.50 11.29
CA ILE A 107 16.15 -2.10 11.79
C ILE A 107 16.24 -0.58 11.98
N GLY A 108 15.71 0.17 11.01
CA GLY A 108 15.63 1.63 11.08
C GLY A 108 14.83 2.13 12.29
N VAL A 109 13.65 1.55 12.53
CA VAL A 109 12.80 1.87 13.70
C VAL A 109 13.60 1.69 14.99
N ASP A 110 14.24 0.54 15.20
CA ASP A 110 15.08 0.31 16.39
C ASP A 110 16.18 1.37 16.55
N ILE A 111 16.90 1.70 15.46
CA ILE A 111 17.96 2.72 15.51
C ILE A 111 17.39 4.07 15.97
N ARG A 112 16.21 4.45 15.47
CA ARG A 112 15.57 5.73 15.81
C ARG A 112 14.99 5.75 17.21
N VAL A 113 14.39 4.66 17.68
CA VAL A 113 13.97 4.49 19.07
C VAL A 113 15.17 4.65 20.01
N ARG A 114 16.31 4.01 19.70
CA ARG A 114 17.53 4.14 20.51
C ARG A 114 18.09 5.55 20.56
N ARG A 115 17.90 6.32 19.50
CA ARG A 115 18.30 7.74 19.39
C ARG A 115 17.25 8.72 19.92
N GLN A 116 16.14 8.23 20.49
CA GLN A 116 15.03 9.04 20.97
C GLN A 116 14.36 9.90 19.87
N GLN A 117 14.43 9.44 18.61
CA GLN A 117 13.88 10.14 17.45
C GLN A 117 12.47 9.63 17.15
N PHE A 118 11.49 10.07 17.93
CA PHE A 118 10.10 9.58 17.89
C PHE A 118 9.46 9.67 16.49
N TRP A 119 9.46 10.86 15.88
CA TRP A 119 8.79 11.07 14.59
C TRP A 119 9.38 10.26 13.44
N GLU A 120 10.71 10.13 13.40
CA GLU A 120 11.38 9.28 12.40
C GLU A 120 11.08 7.80 12.64
N ALA A 121 11.00 7.36 13.91
CA ALA A 121 10.67 5.99 14.24
C ALA A 121 9.22 5.65 13.84
N MET A 122 8.27 6.55 14.10
CA MET A 122 6.88 6.44 13.64
C MET A 122 6.78 6.33 12.11
N TRP A 123 7.46 7.23 11.40
CA TRP A 123 7.47 7.22 9.93
C TRP A 123 8.02 5.91 9.35
N LEU A 124 9.10 5.38 9.93
CA LEU A 124 9.66 4.08 9.51
C LEU A 124 8.75 2.90 9.87
N LEU A 125 8.03 2.96 10.99
CA LEU A 125 7.07 1.94 11.39
C LEU A 125 5.89 1.88 10.41
N ASP A 126 5.43 3.02 9.92
CA ASP A 126 4.43 3.08 8.84
C ASP A 126 4.92 2.41 7.57
N HIS A 127 6.21 2.53 7.24
CA HIS A 127 6.80 1.81 6.11
C HIS A 127 6.83 0.30 6.33
N VAL A 128 7.13 -0.17 7.56
CA VAL A 128 7.03 -1.60 7.89
C VAL A 128 5.61 -2.09 7.64
N ARG A 129 4.60 -1.39 8.18
CA ARG A 129 3.17 -1.73 7.98
C ARG A 129 2.79 -1.77 6.50
N ALA A 130 3.21 -0.77 5.72
CA ALA A 130 2.95 -0.72 4.28
C ALA A 130 3.56 -1.91 3.53
N ARG A 131 4.80 -2.32 3.86
CA ARG A 131 5.42 -3.51 3.26
C ARG A 131 4.70 -4.81 3.64
N LEU A 132 4.18 -4.93 4.85
CA LEU A 132 3.41 -6.12 5.26
C LEU A 132 2.05 -6.20 4.53
N MET A 133 1.38 -5.07 4.31
CA MET A 133 0.17 -5.02 3.50
C MET A 133 0.44 -5.32 2.02
N GLU A 134 1.55 -4.80 1.49
CA GLU A 134 2.01 -5.12 0.13
C GLU A 134 2.32 -6.61 -0.02
N LEU A 135 3.02 -7.22 0.94
CA LEU A 135 3.28 -8.65 0.98
C LEU A 135 1.99 -9.47 0.94
N PHE A 136 1.01 -9.11 1.77
CA PHE A 136 -0.30 -9.77 1.81
C PHE A 136 -1.00 -9.77 0.45
N ALA A 137 -0.95 -8.63 -0.21
CA ALA A 137 -1.65 -8.41 -1.46
C ALA A 137 -0.96 -9.06 -2.66
N VAL A 138 0.36 -8.89 -2.78
CA VAL A 138 1.14 -9.52 -3.86
C VAL A 138 1.04 -11.04 -3.78
N ALA A 139 1.09 -11.63 -2.58
CA ALA A 139 0.92 -13.08 -2.39
C ALA A 139 -0.47 -13.62 -2.79
N ARG A 140 -1.46 -12.73 -2.97
CA ARG A 140 -2.84 -13.05 -3.38
C ARG A 140 -3.19 -12.52 -4.76
N GLY A 141 -2.25 -11.86 -5.45
CA GLY A 141 -2.52 -11.20 -6.73
C GLY A 141 -3.55 -10.07 -6.64
N VAL A 142 -3.69 -9.44 -5.47
CA VAL A 142 -4.62 -8.32 -5.25
C VAL A 142 -3.87 -7.02 -4.98
N LEU A 143 -4.58 -5.89 -4.91
CA LEU A 143 -3.99 -4.60 -4.57
C LEU A 143 -3.76 -4.43 -3.04
N PRO A 144 -2.63 -3.84 -2.60
CA PRO A 144 -2.19 -3.73 -1.19
C PRO A 144 -3.21 -3.23 -0.16
N ILE A 145 -3.97 -2.19 -0.48
CA ILE A 145 -4.72 -1.45 0.55
C ILE A 145 -6.23 -1.69 0.42
N ARG A 146 -6.77 -1.77 -0.80
CA ARG A 146 -8.22 -1.77 -1.03
C ARG A 146 -8.96 -3.04 -0.61
N ARG A 147 -8.26 -4.17 -0.46
CA ARG A 147 -8.89 -5.46 -0.13
C ARG A 147 -8.35 -6.11 1.14
N PHE A 148 -7.46 -5.45 1.89
CA PHE A 148 -6.96 -6.01 3.13
C PHE A 148 -8.09 -6.25 4.12
N ASP A 149 -8.96 -5.26 4.35
CA ASP A 149 -10.08 -5.39 5.29
C ASP A 149 -11.13 -6.41 4.83
N ALA A 150 -11.28 -6.60 3.52
CA ALA A 150 -12.23 -7.57 2.96
C ALA A 150 -11.69 -9.02 2.99
N LEU A 151 -10.37 -9.21 2.86
CA LEU A 151 -9.76 -10.53 2.65
C LEU A 151 -8.99 -11.05 3.87
N ALA A 152 -8.48 -10.17 4.73
CA ALA A 152 -7.74 -10.58 5.92
C ALA A 152 -8.70 -11.17 6.96
N THR A 153 -8.26 -12.24 7.61
CA THR A 153 -9.03 -12.82 8.73
C THR A 153 -9.12 -11.80 9.88
N PRO A 154 -10.16 -11.86 10.72
CA PRO A 154 -10.26 -10.98 11.90
C PRO A 154 -9.03 -11.05 12.81
N GLU A 155 -8.40 -12.22 12.89
CA GLU A 155 -7.15 -12.41 13.63
C GLU A 155 -5.99 -11.63 13.02
N LEU A 156 -5.80 -11.74 11.70
CA LEU A 156 -4.73 -11.02 11.02
C LEU A 156 -4.94 -9.50 11.09
N GLN A 157 -6.19 -9.03 10.95
CA GLN A 157 -6.53 -7.62 11.16
C GLN A 157 -6.18 -7.16 12.57
N ARG A 158 -6.51 -7.97 13.59
CA ARG A 158 -6.16 -7.68 15.00
C ARG A 158 -4.65 -7.60 15.19
N ARG A 159 -3.88 -8.51 14.60
CA ARG A 159 -2.41 -8.49 14.66
C ARG A 159 -1.83 -7.26 13.97
N MET A 160 -2.33 -6.91 12.79
CA MET A 160 -1.93 -5.70 12.06
C MET A 160 -2.27 -4.40 12.82
N ARG A 161 -3.39 -4.36 13.57
CA ARG A 161 -3.68 -3.24 14.47
C ARG A 161 -2.64 -3.07 15.59
N GLY A 162 -1.97 -4.14 16.00
CA GLY A 162 -0.86 -4.08 16.96
C GLY A 162 0.35 -3.28 16.48
N LEU A 163 0.42 -2.95 15.18
CA LEU A 163 1.47 -2.11 14.62
C LEU A 163 1.15 -0.61 14.72
N LEU A 164 -0.03 -0.24 15.21
CA LEU A 164 -0.39 1.14 15.48
C LEU A 164 0.28 1.57 16.79
N ALA A 165 1.31 2.40 16.68
CA ALA A 165 1.94 3.03 17.83
C ALA A 165 1.14 4.25 18.30
N GLY A 166 1.22 4.51 19.61
CA GLY A 166 0.70 5.73 20.22
C GLY A 166 1.71 6.88 20.15
N ASN A 167 1.57 7.85 21.05
CA ASN A 167 2.32 9.10 21.02
C ASN A 167 3.62 9.08 21.85
N ASP A 168 4.21 7.90 22.04
CA ASP A 168 5.44 7.73 22.82
C ASP A 168 6.35 6.62 22.27
N LEU A 169 7.64 6.67 22.62
CA LEU A 169 8.64 5.72 22.14
C LEU A 169 8.43 4.28 22.62
N ALA A 170 7.80 4.06 23.78
CA ALA A 170 7.54 2.72 24.28
C ALA A 170 6.45 2.04 23.43
N SER A 171 5.45 2.80 22.99
CA SER A 171 4.43 2.31 22.06
C SER A 171 5.00 1.97 20.68
N VAL A 172 5.93 2.78 20.15
CA VAL A 172 6.66 2.49 18.89
C VAL A 172 7.47 1.21 19.02
N HIS A 173 8.12 1.03 20.17
CA HIS A 173 8.89 -0.16 20.47
C HIS A 173 8.00 -1.42 20.54
N HIS A 174 6.83 -1.33 21.19
CA HIS A 174 5.86 -2.42 21.23
C HIS A 174 5.32 -2.78 19.83
N ALA A 175 5.01 -1.77 19.02
CA ALA A 175 4.55 -1.96 17.65
C ALA A 175 5.64 -2.59 16.76
N LEU A 176 6.91 -2.23 16.97
CA LEU A 176 8.04 -2.89 16.31
C LEU A 176 8.12 -4.38 16.67
N LEU A 177 8.00 -4.73 17.95
CA LEU A 177 7.97 -6.13 18.38
C LEU A 177 6.81 -6.90 17.73
N SER A 178 5.62 -6.29 17.68
CA SER A 178 4.45 -6.86 17.02
C SER A 178 4.69 -7.09 15.52
N ALA A 179 5.40 -6.19 14.84
CA ALA A 179 5.79 -6.38 13.44
C ALA A 179 6.78 -7.55 13.27
N LEU A 180 7.72 -7.72 14.21
CA LEU A 180 8.65 -8.86 14.19
C LEU A 180 7.92 -10.18 14.47
N ASP A 181 6.93 -10.19 15.36
CA ASP A 181 6.05 -11.36 15.59
C ASP A 181 5.32 -11.76 14.31
N LEU A 182 4.74 -10.80 13.59
CA LEU A 182 4.08 -11.06 12.32
C LEU A 182 5.03 -11.69 11.30
N LEU A 183 6.26 -11.17 11.18
CA LEU A 183 7.27 -11.70 10.25
C LEU A 183 7.78 -13.09 10.65
N GLU A 184 7.79 -13.43 11.94
CA GLU A 184 8.29 -14.71 12.42
C GLU A 184 7.21 -15.80 12.41
N HIS A 185 5.99 -15.47 12.83
CA HIS A 185 4.95 -16.45 13.14
C HIS A 185 3.79 -16.41 12.13
N ASP A 186 3.47 -15.24 11.59
CA ASP A 186 2.33 -15.04 10.69
C ASP A 186 2.76 -14.87 9.23
N LEU A 187 4.06 -14.97 8.92
CA LEU A 187 4.55 -14.84 7.55
C LEU A 187 3.90 -15.85 6.59
N PRO A 188 3.70 -17.13 6.93
CA PRO A 188 2.98 -18.05 6.05
C PRO A 188 1.54 -17.57 5.77
N ILE A 189 0.88 -16.92 6.73
CA ILE A 189 -0.47 -16.37 6.55
C ILE A 189 -0.41 -15.13 5.64
N LEU A 190 0.52 -14.21 5.91
CA LEU A 190 0.74 -13.00 5.09
C LEU A 190 1.07 -13.38 3.65
N ALA A 191 2.02 -14.29 3.45
CA ALA A 191 2.47 -14.73 2.14
C ALA A 191 1.63 -15.86 1.52
N ASN A 192 0.45 -16.18 2.08
CA ASN A 192 -0.46 -17.20 1.55
C ASN A 192 0.21 -18.58 1.33
N GLY A 193 1.16 -18.95 2.21
CA GLY A 193 1.94 -20.18 2.16
C GLY A 193 3.01 -20.23 1.06
N THR A 194 3.18 -19.16 0.27
CA THR A 194 4.07 -19.14 -0.89
C THR A 194 5.50 -18.70 -0.58
N TYR A 195 5.77 -18.29 0.66
CA TYR A 195 7.07 -17.76 1.06
C TYR A 195 7.39 -18.04 2.52
N ASP A 196 8.65 -18.43 2.75
CA ASP A 196 9.26 -18.55 4.06
C ASP A 196 10.49 -17.66 4.16
N LEU A 197 10.83 -17.25 5.39
CA LEU A 197 12.07 -16.50 5.63
C LEU A 197 13.29 -17.31 5.16
N THR A 198 14.12 -16.66 4.34
CA THR A 198 15.46 -17.15 4.03
C THR A 198 16.31 -17.25 5.29
N PRO A 199 17.36 -18.10 5.31
CA PRO A 199 18.28 -18.18 6.45
C PRO A 199 18.87 -16.83 6.86
N GLN A 200 19.18 -15.96 5.89
CA GLN A 200 19.74 -14.63 6.11
C GLN A 200 18.72 -13.70 6.78
N GLN A 201 17.48 -13.66 6.29
CA GLN A 201 16.41 -12.86 6.88
C GLN A 201 16.07 -13.32 8.29
N ARG A 202 16.01 -14.64 8.52
CA ARG A 202 15.82 -15.21 9.86
C ARG A 202 16.96 -14.79 10.80
N GLY A 203 18.22 -14.84 10.32
CA GLY A 203 19.38 -14.37 11.07
C GLY A 203 19.27 -12.89 11.47
N VAL A 204 18.83 -12.02 10.55
CA VAL A 204 18.59 -10.60 10.82
C VAL A 204 17.46 -10.39 11.84
N LEU A 205 16.34 -11.09 11.68
CA LEU A 205 15.20 -11.02 12.61
C LEU A 205 15.63 -11.43 14.03
N CYS A 206 16.31 -12.57 14.16
CA CYS A 206 16.80 -13.04 15.46
C CYS A 206 17.83 -12.07 16.07
N ALA A 207 18.72 -11.49 15.26
CA ALA A 207 19.69 -10.51 15.74
C ALA A 207 19.00 -9.22 16.24
N LEU A 208 17.99 -8.74 15.52
CA LEU A 208 17.22 -7.56 15.91
C LEU A 208 16.44 -7.80 17.21
N ARG A 209 15.77 -8.95 17.34
CA ARG A 209 15.07 -9.34 18.57
C ARG A 209 16.00 -9.37 19.78
N ARG A 210 17.12 -10.06 19.68
CA ARG A 210 18.11 -10.13 20.78
C ARG A 210 18.58 -8.74 21.20
N ARG A 211 18.82 -7.84 20.24
CA ARG A 211 19.23 -6.47 20.53
C ARG A 211 18.14 -5.68 21.26
N ILE A 212 16.89 -5.87 20.88
CA ILE A 212 15.74 -5.23 21.53
C ILE A 212 15.56 -5.76 22.95
N THR A 213 15.51 -7.08 23.15
CA THR A 213 15.29 -7.69 24.47
C THR A 213 16.41 -7.36 25.46
N ALA A 214 17.67 -7.42 25.05
CA ALA A 214 18.81 -7.12 25.93
C ALA A 214 18.79 -5.69 26.51
N ARG A 215 18.00 -4.79 25.92
CA ARG A 215 17.82 -3.42 26.41
C ARG A 215 16.69 -3.28 27.42
N GLN A 216 15.66 -4.13 27.35
CA GLN A 216 14.57 -4.12 28.33
C GLN A 216 15.07 -4.47 29.72
N ASP A 217 16.13 -5.29 29.82
CA ASP A 217 16.74 -5.69 31.09
C ASP A 217 17.69 -4.62 31.68
N GLN A 218 17.89 -3.48 31.00
CA GLN A 218 18.79 -2.39 31.43
C GLN A 218 18.05 -1.12 31.87
N LEU A 219 16.71 -1.13 31.81
CA LEU A 219 15.82 -0.05 32.26
C LEU A 219 15.12 -0.45 33.56
#